data_AF-A0A967UBE9-F1
#
_entry.id   AF-A0A967UBE9-F1
#
_cell.length_a   1.000
_cell.length_b   1.000
_cell.length_c   1.000
_cell.angle_alpha   90.00
_cell.angle_beta   90.00
_cell.angle_gamma   90.00
#
_symmetry.space_group_name_H-M   'P 1'
#
loop_
_entity.id
_entity.type
_entity.pdbx_description
1 polymer ?
#
loop_
_entity_poly.entity_id
_entity_poly.type
_entity_poly.pdbx_seq_one_letter_code
_entity_poly.pdbx_strand_id
1 'polypeptide(L)' 'VIAHLHLVASWPHAPYLELLHDPPVGDYRHRFSIFTDPPLVGSDGSVPVPRGPGLGVEIDPDLVEREIEP' A
#
# COMPACT_ATOMS: atom_id res chain seq x y z
N VAL A 1 5.49 -1.34 -1.52
CA VAL A 1 4.45 -2.32 -1.93
C VAL A 1 3.49 -1.76 -2.97
N ILE A 2 2.94 -0.54 -2.83
CA ILE A 2 1.97 0.01 -3.82
C ILE A 2 2.49 0.00 -5.27
N ALA A 3 3.70 0.49 -5.54
CA ALA A 3 4.28 0.41 -6.89
C ALA A 3 4.47 -1.04 -7.38
N HIS A 4 4.81 -1.97 -6.47
CA HIS A 4 4.94 -3.40 -6.78
C HIS A 4 3.58 -4.03 -7.11
N LEU A 5 2.51 -3.64 -6.41
CA LEU A 5 1.14 -4.06 -6.71
C LEU A 5 0.73 -3.64 -8.13
N HIS A 6 0.98 -2.38 -8.52
CA HIS A 6 0.73 -1.92 -9.89
C HIS A 6 1.55 -2.71 -10.92
N LEU A 7 2.82 -3.01 -10.62
CA LEU A 7 3.66 -3.81 -11.51
C LEU A 7 3.12 -5.24 -11.70
N VAL A 8 2.83 -5.94 -10.61
CA VAL A 8 2.30 -7.32 -10.63
C VAL A 8 0.98 -7.38 -11.39
N ALA A 9 0.06 -6.45 -11.12
CA ALA A 9 -1.22 -6.36 -11.80
C ALA A 9 -1.11 -6.06 -13.31
N SER A 10 0.02 -5.52 -13.77
CA SER A 10 0.27 -5.23 -15.19
C SER A 10 0.74 -6.46 -16.00
N TRP A 11 1.12 -7.56 -15.34
CA TRP A 11 1.65 -8.75 -15.99
C TRP A 11 0.71 -9.96 -15.94
N PRO A 12 0.34 -10.56 -17.10
CA PRO A 12 -0.54 -11.74 -17.15
C PRO A 12 -0.04 -12.98 -16.39
N HIS A 13 1.26 -13.05 -16.07
CA HIS A 13 1.91 -14.23 -15.48
C HIS A 13 2.50 -13.96 -14.09
N ALA A 14 2.10 -12.88 -13.43
CA ALA A 14 2.49 -12.56 -12.05
C ALA A 14 1.25 -12.58 -11.14
N PRO A 15 0.79 -13.76 -10.67
CA PRO A 15 -0.45 -13.85 -9.90
C PRO A 15 -0.30 -13.51 -8.41
N TYR A 16 0.93 -13.35 -7.91
CA TYR A 16 1.20 -13.20 -6.48
C TYR A 16 1.93 -11.89 -6.18
N LEU A 17 1.54 -11.27 -5.07
CA LEU A 17 2.19 -10.11 -4.48
C LEU A 17 2.81 -10.51 -3.15
N GLU A 18 4.08 -10.16 -2.95
CA GLU A 18 4.70 -10.30 -1.63
C GLU A 18 4.14 -9.25 -0.66
N LEU A 19 3.69 -9.71 0.50
CA LEU A 19 3.22 -8.88 1.60
C LEU A 19 3.69 -9.49 2.92
N LEU A 20 4.53 -8.77 3.67
CA LEU A 20 4.96 -9.19 5.00
C LEU A 20 3.78 -9.11 5.99
N HIS A 21 3.36 -10.24 6.56
CA HIS A 21 2.31 -10.31 7.55
C HIS A 21 2.65 -11.34 8.66
N ASP A 22 3.37 -10.88 9.68
CA ASP A 22 3.77 -11.67 10.86
C ASP A 22 3.33 -10.95 12.16
N PRO A 23 2.02 -10.94 12.47
CA PRO A 23 1.50 -10.22 13.62
C PRO A 23 1.98 -10.83 14.96
N PRO A 24 2.17 -10.00 16.01
CA PRO A 24 1.75 -8.61 16.08
C PRO A 24 2.78 -7.61 15.56
N VAL A 25 4.06 -7.98 15.41
CA VAL A 25 5.13 -7.04 15.09
C VAL A 25 5.16 -6.69 13.60
N GLY A 26 5.06 -7.70 12.74
CA GLY A 26 5.15 -7.59 11.29
C GLY A 26 3.79 -7.51 10.58
N ASP A 27 2.76 -6.96 11.22
CA ASP A 27 1.47 -6.78 10.55
C ASP A 27 1.61 -5.80 9.37
N TYR A 28 1.25 -6.23 8.16
CA TYR A 28 1.31 -5.41 6.96
C TYR A 28 0.61 -4.05 7.11
N ARG A 29 -0.45 -3.99 7.93
CA ARG A 29 -1.25 -2.77 8.15
C ARG A 29 -0.42 -1.66 8.76
N HIS A 30 0.61 -1.98 9.54
CA HIS A 30 1.52 -0.97 10.11
C HIS A 30 2.31 -0.21 9.04
N ARG A 31 2.68 -0.86 7.93
CA ARG A 31 3.37 -0.16 6.82
C ARG A 31 2.43 0.70 5.99
N PHE A 32 1.14 0.40 6.02
CA PHE A 32 0.12 1.10 5.24
C PHE A 32 -0.58 2.20 6.05
N SER A 33 -0.34 2.29 7.36
CA SER A 33 -0.96 3.30 8.23
C SER A 33 -0.53 4.74 7.92
N ILE A 34 0.46 4.93 7.05
CA ILE A 34 0.85 6.26 6.56
C ILE A 34 -0.12 6.82 5.52
N PHE A 35 -1.04 6.00 4.99
CA PHE A 35 -1.99 6.41 3.96
C PHE A 35 -3.38 6.66 4.54
N THR A 36 -4.12 7.61 3.96
CA THR A 36 -5.50 7.92 4.36
C THR A 36 -6.48 6.81 4.01
N ASP A 37 -6.32 6.19 2.83
CA ASP A 37 -7.12 5.06 2.34
C ASP A 37 -6.18 3.95 1.79
N PRO A 38 -5.61 3.11 2.68
CA PRO A 38 -4.70 2.05 2.26
C PRO A 38 -5.44 0.85 1.66
N PRO A 39 -4.88 0.17 0.65
CA PRO A 39 -5.44 -1.09 0.18
C PRO A 39 -5.32 -2.17 1.26
N LEU A 40 -6.42 -2.90 1.48
CA LEU A 40 -6.49 -3.99 2.44
C LEU A 40 -6.60 -5.33 1.71
N VAL A 41 -6.04 -6.38 2.32
CA VAL A 41 -6.21 -7.75 1.82
C VAL A 41 -7.68 -8.15 1.99
N GLY A 42 -8.33 -8.49 0.90
CA GLY A 42 -9.71 -8.98 0.86
C GLY A 42 -9.84 -10.37 1.48
N SER A 43 -11.08 -10.79 1.75
CA SER A 43 -11.37 -12.11 2.32
C SER A 43 -10.95 -13.28 1.41
N ASP A 44 -10.76 -13.02 0.12
CA ASP A 44 -10.27 -13.97 -0.89
C ASP A 44 -8.74 -13.96 -1.04
N GLY A 45 -8.03 -13.18 -0.22
CA GLY A 45 -6.57 -13.03 -0.28
C GLY A 45 -6.09 -12.09 -1.39
N SER A 46 -6.99 -11.43 -2.14
CA SER A 46 -6.62 -10.45 -3.15
C SER A 46 -6.35 -9.07 -2.53
N VAL A 47 -5.60 -8.23 -3.24
CA VAL A 47 -5.38 -6.82 -2.87
C VAL A 47 -5.88 -5.94 -4.01
N PRO A 48 -6.84 -5.03 -3.78
CA PRO A 48 -7.35 -4.17 -4.83
C PRO A 48 -6.27 -3.17 -5.28
N VAL A 49 -6.11 -3.02 -6.58
CA VAL A 49 -5.23 -1.99 -7.16
C VAL A 49 -5.89 -0.62 -7.03
N PRO A 50 -5.26 0.37 -6.38
CA PRO A 50 -5.83 1.71 -6.26
C PRO A 50 -6.09 2.35 -7.63
N ARG A 51 -7.21 3.05 -7.76
CA ARG A 51 -7.74 3.56 -9.04
C ARG A 51 -7.46 5.05 -9.30
N GLY A 52 -6.92 5.76 -8.30
CA GLY A 52 -6.56 7.17 -8.43
C GLY A 52 -5.34 7.39 -9.35
N PRO A 53 -5.02 8.64 -9.70
CA PRO A 53 -3.87 8.97 -10.52
C PRO A 53 -2.54 8.46 -9.92
N GLY A 54 -1.58 8.13 -10.79
CA GLY A 54 -0.26 7.65 -10.37
C GLY A 54 -0.35 6.34 -9.58
N LEU A 55 0.13 6.34 -8.34
CA LEU A 55 0.05 5.18 -7.45
C LEU A 55 -1.33 5.03 -6.77
N GLY A 56 -2.19 6.05 -6.86
CA GLY A 56 -3.56 6.03 -6.35
C GLY A 56 -3.68 5.97 -4.83
N VAL A 57 -2.66 6.42 -4.09
CA VAL A 57 -2.67 6.54 -2.62
C VAL A 57 -2.24 7.94 -2.20
N GLU A 58 -2.74 8.40 -1.06
CA GLU A 58 -2.41 9.69 -0.46
C GLU A 58 -1.82 9.47 0.94
N ILE A 59 -0.76 10.21 1.26
CA ILE A 59 -0.16 10.19 2.61
C ILE A 59 -1.06 10.98 3.56
N ASP A 60 -1.26 10.46 4.76
CA ASP A 60 -1.93 11.18 5.84
C ASP A 60 -1.07 12.40 6.24
N PRO A 61 -1.55 13.64 6.00
CA PRO A 61 -0.78 14.84 6.28
C PRO A 61 -0.49 15.04 7.77
N ASP A 62 -1.25 14.42 8.67
CA ASP A 62 -1.04 14.52 10.11
C ASP A 62 0.16 13.67 10.58
N LEU A 63 0.63 12.75 9.73
CA LEU A 63 1.79 11.88 9.98
C LEU A 63 3.10 12.42 9.37
N VAL A 64 3.04 13.58 8.70
CA VAL A 64 4.18 14.19 8.03
C VAL A 64 4.61 15.45 8.76
N GLU A 65 5.85 15.48 9.23
CA GLU A 65 6.47 16.73 9.67
C GLU A 65 6.82 17.59 8.45
N ARG A 66 6.43 18.87 8.49
CA ARG A 66 6.75 19.80 7.42
C ARG A 66 8.13 20.39 7.67
N GLU A 67 9.02 20.26 6.70
CA GLU A 67 10.24 21.05 6.71
C GLU A 67 9.86 22.53 6.62
N ILE A 68 10.33 23.31 7.59
CA ILE A 68 10.29 24.77 7.50
C ILE A 68 11.47 25.16 6.62
N GLU A 69 11.22 25.58 5.38
CA GLU A 69 12.29 26.19 4.57
C GLU A 69 12.83 27.43 5.30
N PRO A 70 14.16 27.62 5.35
CA PRO A 70 14.79 28.76 6.03
C PRO A 70 14.47 30.11 5.38
#